data_AF-U6CYK3-F1
#
_entry.id   AF-U6CYK3-F1
#
_cell.length_a   1.000
_cell.length_b   1.000
_cell.length_c   1.000
_cell.angle_alpha   90.00
_cell.angle_beta   90.00
_cell.angle_gamma   90.00
#
_symmetry.space_group_name_H-M   'P 1'
#
loop_
_entity.id
_entity.type
_entity.pdbx_description
1 polymer ?
#
loop_
_entity_poly.entity_id
_entity_poly.type
_entity_poly.pdbx_seq_one_letter_code
_entity_poly.pdbx_strand_id
1 'polypeptide(L)'
;SNGSIYTAVKLNREVRDYYELLVVATDGAVHPRHSTLTLAIKVLDIDDNSPVFTNSTYTVVVEENLPAGTTFLQIEAKDVDLGANVSYRIRSPEVKHFFALHPFTGELSLLRSLDYESFPEQEASITFLVEAFDIYGTMPPGIATVTVIVKDMNDYP
;
A
#
# COMPACT_ATOMS: atom_id res chain seq x y z
N SER A 1 -20.70 -32.20 27.56
CA SER A 1 -19.91 -31.25 26.75
C SER A 1 -18.57 -31.89 26.44
N ASN A 2 -17.99 -31.63 25.27
CA ASN A 2 -16.70 -32.22 24.83
C ASN A 2 -15.51 -31.26 24.97
N GLY A 3 -15.72 -30.05 25.49
CA GLY A 3 -14.65 -29.07 25.70
C GLY A 3 -14.17 -28.35 24.43
N SER A 4 -14.90 -28.46 23.31
CA SER A 4 -14.55 -27.75 22.07
C SER A 4 -14.60 -26.23 22.24
N ILE A 5 -13.64 -25.54 21.61
CA ILE A 5 -13.52 -24.08 21.58
C ILE A 5 -13.85 -23.60 20.17
N TYR A 6 -14.64 -22.54 20.07
CA TYR A 6 -15.06 -21.92 18.82
C TYR A 6 -14.86 -20.41 18.91
N THR A 7 -14.65 -19.78 17.77
CA THR A 7 -14.67 -18.31 17.69
C THR A 7 -16.10 -17.81 17.78
N ALA A 8 -16.33 -16.75 18.57
CA ALA A 8 -17.63 -16.10 18.65
C ALA A 8 -17.85 -15.09 17.50
N VAL A 9 -16.76 -14.55 16.96
CA VAL A 9 -16.71 -13.56 15.87
C VAL A 9 -15.53 -13.85 14.94
N LYS A 10 -15.49 -13.24 13.75
CA LYS A 10 -14.31 -13.29 12.88
C LYS A 10 -13.12 -12.71 13.66
N LEU A 11 -12.01 -13.45 13.68
CA LEU A 11 -10.74 -12.94 14.20
C LEU A 11 -10.10 -12.03 13.16
N ASN A 12 -9.49 -10.96 13.61
CA ASN A 12 -8.70 -10.06 12.78
C ASN A 12 -7.34 -9.93 13.47
N ARG A 13 -6.29 -10.34 12.76
CA ARG A 13 -4.94 -10.40 13.31
C ARG A 13 -4.33 -9.00 13.42
N GLU A 14 -4.65 -8.10 12.50
CA GLU A 14 -4.20 -6.70 12.45
C GLU A 14 -4.70 -5.91 13.68
N VAL A 15 -5.81 -6.35 14.28
CA VAL A 15 -6.36 -5.80 15.53
C VAL A 15 -5.79 -6.53 16.75
N ARG A 16 -5.73 -7.86 16.72
CA ARG A 16 -5.22 -8.67 17.83
C ARG A 16 -4.75 -10.04 17.35
N ASP A 17 -3.47 -10.30 17.51
CA ASP A 17 -2.80 -11.52 17.06
C ASP A 17 -2.69 -12.61 18.16
N TYR A 18 -3.02 -12.27 19.41
CA TYR A 18 -2.78 -13.15 20.55
C TYR A 18 -3.86 -13.09 21.64
N TYR A 19 -4.23 -14.25 22.18
CA TYR A 19 -5.17 -14.40 23.29
C TYR A 19 -4.65 -15.39 24.33
N GLU A 20 -4.90 -15.09 25.60
CA GLU A 20 -4.70 -16.01 26.72
C GLU A 20 -6.04 -16.26 27.39
N LEU A 21 -6.45 -17.53 27.40
CA LEU A 21 -7.72 -17.94 28.00
C LEU A 21 -7.45 -18.84 29.20
N LEU A 22 -7.98 -18.46 30.37
CA LEU A 22 -8.02 -19.35 31.52
C LEU A 22 -9.24 -20.27 31.41
N VAL A 23 -8.99 -21.55 31.11
CA VAL A 23 -10.02 -22.58 31.03
C VAL A 23 -10.15 -23.26 32.39
N VAL A 24 -11.36 -23.29 32.93
CA VAL A 24 -11.67 -23.96 34.20
C VAL A 24 -12.59 -25.15 33.94
N ALA A 25 -12.14 -26.35 34.31
CA ALA A 25 -12.98 -27.54 34.34
C ALA A 25 -13.47 -27.76 35.78
N THR A 26 -14.76 -28.01 35.94
CA THR A 26 -15.43 -28.22 37.23
C THR A 26 -16.14 -29.56 37.23
N ASP A 27 -15.96 -30.37 38.27
CA ASP A 27 -16.74 -31.61 38.42
C ASP A 27 -18.18 -31.35 38.91
N GLY A 28 -19.06 -32.34 38.76
CA GLY A 28 -20.48 -32.22 39.14
C GLY A 28 -20.77 -32.55 40.60
N ALA A 29 -19.77 -32.57 41.49
CA ALA A 29 -19.94 -33.02 42.87
C ALA A 29 -20.63 -31.97 43.76
N VAL A 30 -21.20 -32.42 44.89
CA VAL A 30 -21.80 -31.53 45.93
C VAL A 30 -20.77 -30.52 46.47
N HIS A 31 -19.50 -30.92 46.54
CA HIS A 31 -18.35 -30.05 46.82
C HIS A 31 -17.44 -30.05 45.59
N PRO A 32 -17.62 -29.08 44.66
CA PRO A 32 -16.94 -29.13 43.38
C PRO A 32 -15.43 -29.02 43.49
N ARG A 33 -14.71 -29.77 42.65
CA ARG A 33 -13.29 -29.53 42.38
C ARG A 33 -13.10 -28.87 41.04
N HIS A 34 -12.07 -28.03 40.97
CA HIS A 34 -11.70 -27.31 39.77
C HIS A 34 -10.28 -27.66 39.32
N SER A 35 -10.07 -27.69 38.02
CA SER A 35 -8.75 -27.69 37.39
C SER A 35 -8.68 -26.53 36.41
N THR A 36 -7.52 -25.86 36.34
CA THR A 36 -7.32 -24.68 35.51
C THR A 36 -6.18 -24.89 34.52
N LEU A 37 -6.37 -24.46 33.28
CA LEU A 37 -5.35 -24.43 32.23
C LEU A 37 -5.32 -23.04 31.59
N THR A 38 -4.13 -22.51 31.31
CA THR A 38 -4.00 -21.31 30.46
C THR A 38 -3.76 -21.76 29.03
N LEU A 39 -4.64 -21.37 28.12
CA LEU A 39 -4.56 -21.65 26.70
C LEU A 39 -4.05 -20.40 25.97
N ALA A 40 -2.89 -20.51 25.32
CA ALA A 40 -2.36 -19.50 24.42
C ALA A 40 -2.88 -19.74 23.01
N ILE A 41 -3.47 -18.72 22.39
CA ILE A 41 -4.00 -18.77 21.03
C ILE A 41 -3.30 -17.69 20.21
N LYS A 42 -2.65 -18.10 19.12
CA LYS A 42 -2.07 -17.20 18.11
C LYS A 42 -2.97 -17.17 16.89
N VAL A 43 -3.35 -15.97 16.46
CA VAL A 43 -4.07 -15.74 15.20
C VAL A 43 -3.03 -15.72 14.08
N LEU A 44 -3.30 -16.50 13.03
CA LEU A 44 -2.44 -16.53 11.84
C LEU A 44 -2.85 -15.41 10.90
N ASP A 45 -1.86 -14.94 10.15
CA ASP A 45 -2.05 -13.95 9.10
C ASP A 45 -2.72 -14.55 7.87
N ILE A 46 -3.50 -13.71 7.18
CA ILE A 46 -3.96 -13.92 5.82
C ILE A 46 -3.76 -12.61 5.05
N ASP A 47 -3.49 -12.71 3.74
CA ASP A 47 -3.42 -11.56 2.85
C ASP A 47 -4.84 -11.01 2.63
N ASP A 48 -5.32 -10.14 3.52
CA ASP A 48 -6.66 -9.55 3.47
C ASP A 48 -6.68 -8.02 3.47
N ASN A 49 -5.51 -7.39 3.32
CA ASN A 49 -5.35 -5.96 3.12
C ASN A 49 -4.66 -5.67 1.79
N SER A 50 -5.01 -4.53 1.19
CA SER A 50 -4.34 -4.03 -0.01
C SER A 50 -3.28 -3.01 0.40
N PRO A 51 -2.20 -2.82 -0.38
CA PRO A 51 -1.29 -1.72 -0.17
C PRO A 51 -2.02 -0.37 -0.27
N VAL A 52 -1.76 0.54 0.67
CA VAL A 52 -2.37 1.87 0.73
C VAL A 52 -1.29 2.93 0.57
N PHE A 53 -1.44 3.79 -0.45
CA PHE A 53 -0.55 4.95 -0.63
C PHE A 53 -0.70 5.95 0.53
N THR A 54 0.40 6.62 0.89
CA THR A 54 0.39 7.68 1.92
C THR A 54 -0.47 8.87 1.51
N ASN A 55 -0.58 9.14 0.20
CA ASN A 55 -1.51 10.11 -0.38
C ASN A 55 -2.31 9.47 -1.53
N SER A 56 -3.60 9.83 -1.64
CA SER A 56 -4.42 9.47 -2.80
C SER A 56 -4.02 10.22 -4.08
N THR A 57 -3.34 11.37 -3.92
CA THR A 57 -2.89 12.22 -5.01
C THR A 57 -1.53 12.82 -4.68
N TYR A 58 -0.60 12.76 -5.63
CA TYR A 58 0.71 13.39 -5.55
C TYR A 58 0.79 14.46 -6.63
N THR A 59 1.03 15.71 -6.24
CA THR A 59 1.21 16.83 -7.17
C THR A 59 2.63 17.36 -7.05
N VAL A 60 3.32 17.48 -8.17
CA VAL A 60 4.69 17.98 -8.24
C VAL A 60 4.85 18.94 -9.41
N VAL A 61 5.67 19.97 -9.23
CA VAL A 61 6.04 20.90 -10.30
C VAL A 61 7.43 20.51 -10.80
N VAL A 62 7.55 20.35 -12.12
CA VAL A 62 8.78 20.00 -12.82
C VAL A 62 9.07 21.05 -13.87
N GLU A 63 10.30 21.55 -13.87
CA GLU A 63 10.78 22.46 -14.92
C GLU A 63 10.93 21.71 -16.23
N GLU A 64 10.53 22.30 -17.36
CA GLU A 64 10.55 21.60 -18.65
C GLU A 64 11.96 21.13 -19.08
N ASN A 65 12.97 21.92 -18.70
CA ASN A 65 14.37 21.67 -18.97
C ASN A 65 15.02 20.72 -17.95
N LEU A 66 14.22 20.08 -17.07
CA LEU A 66 14.73 19.10 -16.12
C LEU A 66 15.39 17.94 -16.89
N PRO A 67 16.66 17.62 -16.61
CA PRO A 67 17.37 16.60 -17.39
C PRO A 67 16.74 15.21 -17.27
N ALA A 68 16.77 14.46 -18.37
CA ALA A 68 16.43 13.04 -18.35
C ALA A 68 17.30 12.27 -17.35
N GLY A 69 16.71 11.29 -16.67
CA GLY A 69 17.31 10.52 -15.59
C GLY A 69 17.13 11.15 -14.20
N THR A 70 16.62 12.38 -14.10
CA THR A 70 16.40 13.04 -12.80
C THR A 70 15.19 12.44 -12.09
N THR A 71 15.39 11.99 -10.85
CA THR A 71 14.30 11.64 -9.92
C THR A 71 13.73 12.93 -9.33
N PHE A 72 12.40 13.10 -9.40
CA PHE A 72 11.72 14.33 -8.98
C PHE A 72 10.61 14.10 -7.95
N LEU A 73 10.19 12.85 -7.74
CA LEU A 73 9.17 12.49 -6.75
C LEU A 73 9.47 11.09 -6.20
N GLN A 74 9.16 10.86 -4.93
CA GLN A 74 9.12 9.52 -4.35
C GLN A 74 7.72 9.29 -3.78
N ILE A 75 7.07 8.22 -4.23
CA ILE A 75 5.76 7.78 -3.72
C ILE A 75 5.95 6.63 -2.73
N GLU A 76 5.01 6.49 -1.80
CA GLU A 76 5.07 5.44 -0.78
C GLU A 76 3.69 4.83 -0.58
N ALA A 77 3.63 3.50 -0.52
CA ALA A 77 2.48 2.74 -0.06
C ALA A 77 2.89 1.73 1.00
N LYS A 78 1.95 1.43 1.90
CA LYS A 78 2.13 0.50 3.02
C LYS A 78 1.04 -0.54 3.02
N ASP A 79 1.43 -1.75 3.34
CA ASP A 79 0.53 -2.85 3.58
C ASP A 79 0.66 -3.25 5.05
N VAL A 80 -0.47 -3.54 5.70
CA VAL A 80 -0.51 -3.90 7.12
C VAL A 80 -0.35 -5.41 7.35
N ASP A 81 -0.37 -6.21 6.27
CA ASP A 81 -0.16 -7.65 6.34
C ASP A 81 1.29 -7.99 6.70
N LEU A 82 1.51 -9.11 7.41
CA LEU A 82 2.83 -9.42 7.92
C LEU A 82 3.71 -9.93 6.80
N GLY A 83 4.89 -9.33 6.69
CA GLY A 83 5.84 -9.67 5.64
C GLY A 83 5.41 -9.18 4.25
N ALA A 84 4.35 -8.36 4.16
CA ALA A 84 3.99 -7.72 2.92
C ALA A 84 5.11 -6.77 2.48
N ASN A 85 5.57 -6.96 1.24
CA ASN A 85 6.54 -6.10 0.59
C ASN A 85 5.86 -5.43 -0.60
N VAL A 86 5.82 -4.10 -0.60
CA VAL A 86 5.13 -3.34 -1.63
C VAL A 86 6.04 -3.08 -2.83
N SER A 87 5.50 -3.29 -4.01
CA SER A 87 6.13 -2.96 -5.29
C SER A 87 5.24 -2.01 -6.11
N TYR A 88 5.87 -1.21 -6.96
CA TYR A 88 5.22 -0.11 -7.66
C TYR A 88 5.26 -0.26 -9.18
N ARG A 89 4.25 0.27 -9.88
CA ARG A 89 4.27 0.42 -11.34
C ARG A 89 3.40 1.57 -11.83
N ILE A 90 3.75 2.11 -12.99
CA ILE A 90 2.86 3.03 -13.73
C ILE A 90 1.76 2.20 -14.40
N ARG A 91 0.50 2.54 -14.10
CA ARG A 91 -0.68 1.90 -14.69
C ARG A 91 -0.96 2.45 -16.08
N SER A 92 -0.93 3.77 -16.22
CA SER A 92 -1.12 4.53 -17.46
C SER A 92 -0.02 4.26 -18.50
N PRO A 93 -0.26 3.44 -19.55
CA PRO A 93 0.77 3.14 -20.56
C PRO A 93 1.23 4.36 -21.35
N GLU A 94 0.35 5.34 -21.57
CA GLU A 94 0.58 6.55 -22.34
C GLU A 94 1.70 7.43 -21.79
N VAL A 95 2.01 7.35 -20.50
CA VAL A 95 3.08 8.16 -19.88
C VAL A 95 4.40 7.43 -19.70
N LYS A 96 4.46 6.12 -20.02
CA LYS A 96 5.66 5.29 -19.79
C LYS A 96 6.86 5.67 -20.66
N HIS A 97 6.67 6.55 -21.64
CA HIS A 97 7.76 7.12 -22.42
C HIS A 97 8.28 8.45 -21.85
N PHE A 98 7.59 9.04 -20.88
CA PHE A 98 8.02 10.24 -20.15
C PHE A 98 8.59 9.90 -18.79
N PHE A 99 8.00 8.92 -18.09
CA PHE A 99 8.33 8.62 -16.69
C PHE A 99 8.71 7.17 -16.48
N ALA A 100 9.67 6.95 -15.59
CA ALA A 100 9.98 5.66 -15.00
C ALA A 100 9.68 5.69 -13.50
N LEU A 101 9.13 4.59 -12.98
CA LEU A 101 8.86 4.41 -11.56
C LEU A 101 9.66 3.20 -11.06
N HIS A 102 10.54 3.42 -10.10
CA HIS A 102 11.38 2.37 -9.55
C HIS A 102 10.51 1.42 -8.69
N PRO A 103 10.52 0.10 -8.99
CA PRO A 103 9.53 -0.82 -8.45
C PRO A 103 9.64 -1.06 -6.95
N PHE A 104 10.78 -0.78 -6.31
CA PHE A 104 10.98 -1.05 -4.89
C PHE A 104 11.14 0.19 -4.02
N THR A 105 11.48 1.34 -4.61
CA THR A 105 11.73 2.59 -3.85
C THR A 105 10.63 3.62 -4.04
N GLY A 106 9.78 3.45 -5.07
CA GLY A 106 8.76 4.44 -5.42
C GLY A 106 9.33 5.72 -6.03
N GLU A 107 10.61 5.74 -6.41
CA GLU A 107 11.23 6.88 -7.07
C GLU A 107 10.72 7.02 -8.50
N LEU A 108 10.16 8.19 -8.81
CA LEU A 108 9.67 8.57 -10.12
C LEU A 108 10.69 9.51 -10.78
N SER A 109 11.11 9.16 -12.00
CA SER A 109 12.13 9.88 -12.75
C SER A 109 11.73 10.16 -14.19
N LEU A 110 12.37 11.15 -14.81
CA LEU A 110 12.17 11.48 -16.22
C LEU A 110 12.95 10.56 -17.14
N LEU A 111 12.34 10.11 -18.22
CA LEU A 111 13.00 9.39 -19.32
C LEU A 111 13.44 10.31 -20.46
N ARG A 112 12.82 11.48 -20.57
CA ARG A 112 13.10 12.52 -21.56
C ARG A 112 12.71 13.88 -20.99
N SER A 113 13.23 14.95 -21.58
CA SER A 113 12.76 16.31 -21.26
C SER A 113 11.28 16.46 -21.57
N LEU A 114 10.64 17.33 -20.80
CA LEU A 114 9.29 17.81 -21.09
C LEU A 114 9.42 19.05 -22.00
N ASP A 115 8.31 19.45 -22.58
CA ASP A 115 8.23 20.55 -23.54
C ASP A 115 6.92 21.27 -23.22
N TYR A 116 7.00 22.48 -22.66
CA TYR A 116 5.84 23.22 -22.21
C TYR A 116 4.92 23.61 -23.39
N GLU A 117 5.49 23.96 -24.54
CA GLU A 117 4.78 24.36 -25.75
C GLU A 117 3.99 23.21 -26.40
N SER A 118 4.32 21.96 -26.03
CA SER A 118 3.56 20.78 -26.45
C SER A 118 2.19 20.65 -25.77
N PHE A 119 1.91 21.45 -24.74
CA PHE A 119 0.64 21.47 -24.01
C PHE A 119 -0.30 22.60 -24.49
N PRO A 120 -1.63 22.44 -24.34
CA PRO A 120 -2.57 23.53 -24.58
C PRO A 120 -2.30 24.71 -23.64
N GLU A 121 -2.48 25.95 -24.13
CA GLU A 121 -2.16 27.25 -23.49
C GLU A 121 -2.66 27.47 -22.03
N GLN A 122 -3.44 26.56 -21.45
CA GLN A 122 -4.13 26.77 -20.17
C GLN A 122 -3.69 25.80 -19.05
N GLU A 123 -3.14 24.61 -19.33
CA GLU A 123 -2.72 23.65 -18.31
C GLU A 123 -1.62 22.71 -18.81
N ALA A 124 -0.35 23.09 -18.65
CA ALA A 124 0.76 22.18 -18.91
C ALA A 124 0.89 21.17 -17.76
N SER A 125 0.09 20.11 -17.80
CA SER A 125 0.17 19.03 -16.81
C SER A 125 -0.06 17.65 -17.41
N ILE A 126 0.58 16.66 -16.79
CA ILE A 126 0.37 15.24 -17.10
C ILE A 126 -0.19 14.58 -15.85
N THR A 127 -1.40 14.03 -15.94
CA THR A 127 -2.03 13.27 -14.87
C THR A 127 -2.13 11.81 -15.24
N PHE A 128 -1.70 10.92 -14.33
CA PHE A 128 -1.68 9.48 -14.58
C PHE A 128 -1.84 8.66 -13.31
N LEU A 129 -2.12 7.37 -13.47
CA LEU A 129 -2.31 6.44 -12.36
C LEU A 129 -1.06 5.60 -12.10
N VAL A 130 -0.76 5.41 -10.82
CA VAL A 130 0.24 4.46 -10.32
C VAL A 130 -0.43 3.40 -9.45
N GLU A 131 0.16 2.22 -9.41
CA GLU A 131 -0.31 1.08 -8.64
C GLU A 131 0.75 0.58 -7.67
N ALA A 132 0.31 0.15 -6.50
CA ALA A 132 1.10 -0.55 -5.50
C ALA A 132 0.52 -1.95 -5.28
N PHE A 133 1.36 -2.98 -5.30
CA PHE A 133 0.97 -4.38 -5.10
C PHE A 133 1.90 -5.02 -4.08
N ASP A 134 1.34 -5.86 -3.22
CA ASP A 134 2.12 -6.72 -2.33
C ASP A 134 2.69 -7.93 -3.11
N ILE A 135 3.49 -8.75 -2.43
CA ILE A 135 4.14 -9.93 -2.99
C ILE A 135 3.21 -11.15 -3.12
N TYR A 136 2.11 -11.17 -2.39
CA TYR A 136 1.16 -12.27 -2.38
C TYR A 136 0.20 -12.17 -3.56
N GLY A 137 -0.17 -10.95 -3.95
CA GLY A 137 -0.95 -10.61 -5.14
C GLY A 137 -2.38 -11.13 -5.10
N THR A 138 -2.91 -11.44 -3.91
CA THR A 138 -4.29 -11.95 -3.79
C THR A 138 -5.29 -10.82 -3.57
N MET A 139 -4.84 -9.70 -3.04
CA MET A 139 -5.61 -8.47 -2.90
C MET A 139 -5.43 -7.52 -4.10
N PRO A 140 -6.44 -6.68 -4.41
CA PRO A 140 -6.32 -5.70 -5.48
C PRO A 140 -5.21 -4.67 -5.17
N PRO A 141 -4.57 -4.09 -6.19
CA PRO A 141 -3.52 -3.11 -5.96
C PRO A 141 -4.09 -1.81 -5.38
N GLY A 142 -3.31 -1.15 -4.53
CA GLY A 142 -3.51 0.25 -4.20
C GLY A 142 -3.35 1.12 -5.44
N ILE A 143 -4.14 2.19 -5.55
CA ILE A 143 -4.07 3.13 -6.68
C ILE A 143 -3.90 4.55 -6.13
N ALA A 144 -3.03 5.33 -6.77
CA ALA A 144 -2.91 6.77 -6.54
C ALA A 144 -2.82 7.53 -7.86
N THR A 145 -3.20 8.80 -7.83
CA THR A 145 -3.06 9.72 -8.95
C THR A 145 -1.78 10.52 -8.79
N VAL A 146 -1.01 10.67 -9.86
CA VAL A 146 0.14 11.58 -9.93
C VAL A 146 -0.18 12.67 -10.94
N THR A 147 0.00 13.92 -10.54
CA THR A 147 -0.11 15.10 -11.40
C THR A 147 1.24 15.80 -11.45
N VAL A 148 1.86 15.79 -12.63
CA VAL A 148 3.10 16.52 -12.92
C VAL A 148 2.71 17.82 -13.61
N ILE A 149 2.94 18.95 -12.94
CA ILE A 149 2.77 20.29 -13.51
C ILE A 149 4.08 20.67 -14.17
N VAL A 150 4.04 20.99 -15.46
CA VAL A 150 5.20 21.44 -16.22
C VAL A 150 5.29 22.95 -16.08
N LYS A 151 6.43 23.42 -15.60
CA LYS A 151 6.76 24.83 -15.50
C LYS A 151 7.60 25.23 -16.69
N ASP A 152 7.08 26.18 -17.44
CA ASP A 152 7.78 26.90 -18.52
C ASP A 152 9.08 27.53 -17.98
N MET A 153 10.18 27.22 -18.67
CA MET A 153 11.52 27.75 -18.45
C MET A 153 12.03 28.46 -19.71
N ASN A 154 11.14 29.09 -20.47
CA ASN A 154 11.34 30.18 -21.41
C ASN A 154 12.45 29.90 -22.45
N ASP A 155 12.15 28.99 -23.37
CA ASP A 155 12.70 29.02 -24.71
C ASP A 155 11.84 30.01 -25.55
N TYR A 156 12.45 30.90 -26.35
CA TYR A 156 11.68 31.91 -27.11
C TYR A 156 10.54 31.25 -27.92
N PRO A 157 9.32 31.85 -27.98
CA PRO A 157 8.21 31.32 -28.77
C PRO A 157 8.51 31.27 -30.28
#